data_AF-A0A1V9Y640-F1
#
_entry.id   AF-A0A1V9Y640-F1
#
_cell.length_a   1.000
_cell.length_b   1.000
_cell.length_c   1.000
_cell.angle_alpha   90.00
_cell.angle_beta   90.00
_cell.angle_gamma   90.00
#
_symmetry.space_group_name_H-M   'P 1'
#
loop_
_entity.id
_entity.type
_entity.pdbx_description
1 polymer ?
#
loop_
_entity_poly.entity_id
_entity_poly.type
_entity_poly.pdbx_seq_one_letter_code
_entity_poly.pdbx_strand_id
1 'polypeptide(L)'
;MSALRWNPWGVNYATKEIDQMKFVHRVYLEAMGIETVDLPPILQMNATFTSPLHVPTKADFDEHTFVRQMQGVVGLLRQPAEEIIGCICGYQKDRAERFQFGSAFMNDPRTLLLEEMKDWAMHRLA
;
A
#
# COMPACT_ATOMS: atom_id res chain seq x y z
N MET A 1 -21.03 8.13 19.67
CA MET A 1 -20.19 9.35 19.61
C MET A 1 -19.26 9.20 18.42
N SER A 2 -19.55 9.87 17.31
CA SER A 2 -18.67 9.83 16.14
C SER A 2 -17.34 10.48 16.51
N ALA A 3 -16.24 9.78 16.25
CA ALA A 3 -14.93 10.38 16.40
C ALA A 3 -14.86 11.56 15.42
N LEU A 4 -14.83 12.77 15.98
CA LEU A 4 -14.63 14.00 15.24
C LEU A 4 -13.34 13.82 14.42
N ARG A 5 -13.45 13.71 13.10
CA ARG A 5 -12.28 13.65 12.21
C ARG A 5 -11.62 15.03 12.25
N TRP A 6 -10.64 15.18 13.11
CA TRP A 6 -9.79 16.37 13.15
C TRP A 6 -8.99 16.42 11.83
N ASN A 7 -9.43 17.32 10.97
CA ASN A 7 -8.80 17.77 9.74
C ASN A 7 -8.63 16.69 8.63
N PRO A 8 -9.56 16.59 7.66
CA PRO A 8 -9.40 15.76 6.45
C PRO A 8 -8.31 16.27 5.49
N TRP A 9 -7.66 17.40 5.81
CA TRP A 9 -6.56 18.00 5.05
C TRP A 9 -5.21 17.90 5.76
N GLY A 10 -5.15 17.21 6.91
CA GLY A 10 -3.89 16.95 7.59
C GLY A 10 -3.05 15.96 6.76
N VAL A 11 -1.83 16.35 6.39
CA VAL A 11 -0.84 15.47 5.73
C VAL A 11 -0.39 14.33 6.66
N ASN A 12 -0.77 14.38 7.94
CA ASN A 12 -0.32 13.50 9.01
C ASN A 12 -1.41 12.50 9.44
N TYR A 13 -1.01 11.25 9.60
CA TYR A 13 -1.75 10.16 10.20
C TYR A 13 -2.44 10.54 11.53
N ALA A 14 -3.64 10.00 11.71
CA ALA A 14 -4.30 10.00 13.00
C ALA A 14 -3.56 9.06 13.98
N THR A 15 -3.75 9.26 15.28
CA THR A 15 -3.05 8.48 16.32
C THR A 15 -3.17 6.97 16.14
N LYS A 16 -4.36 6.47 15.76
CA LYS A 16 -4.56 5.03 15.52
C LYS A 16 -3.79 4.51 14.30
N GLU A 17 -3.65 5.32 13.26
CA GLU A 17 -2.90 4.96 12.05
C GLU A 17 -1.40 4.95 12.35
N ILE A 18 -0.93 5.90 13.17
CA ILE A 18 0.43 5.91 13.72
C ILE A 18 0.70 4.62 14.50
N ASP A 19 -0.19 4.22 15.40
CA ASP A 19 -0.03 3.01 16.21
C ASP A 19 -0.01 1.73 15.35
N GLN A 20 -0.88 1.68 14.33
CA GLN A 20 -0.88 0.58 13.35
C GLN A 20 0.43 0.52 12.57
N MET A 21 0.95 1.65 12.09
CA MET A 21 2.20 1.69 11.34
C MET A 21 3.41 1.33 12.21
N LYS A 22 3.43 1.76 13.47
CA LYS A 22 4.46 1.31 14.44
C LYS A 22 4.43 -0.20 14.62
N PHE A 23 3.23 -0.79 14.72
CA PHE A 23 3.08 -2.23 14.81
C PHE A 23 3.61 -2.93 13.55
N VAL A 24 3.23 -2.47 12.36
CA VAL A 24 3.69 -3.02 11.07
C VAL A 24 5.22 -2.96 10.98
N HIS A 25 5.82 -1.79 11.26
CA HIS A 25 7.28 -1.64 11.24
C HIS A 25 7.96 -2.62 12.21
N ARG A 26 7.50 -2.68 13.46
CA ARG A 26 8.09 -3.58 14.45
C ARG A 26 8.08 -5.03 13.96
N VAL A 27 6.92 -5.52 13.52
CA VAL A 27 6.77 -6.91 13.07
C VAL A 27 7.62 -7.17 11.83
N TYR A 28 7.69 -6.23 10.89
CA TYR A 28 8.48 -6.39 9.67
C TYR A 28 9.98 -6.45 9.96
N LEU A 29 10.48 -5.52 10.79
CA LEU A 29 11.88 -5.50 11.21
C LEU A 29 12.25 -6.79 11.96
N GLU A 30 11.40 -7.24 12.88
CA GLU A 30 11.58 -8.49 13.63
C GLU A 30 11.60 -9.72 12.72
N ALA A 31 10.65 -9.81 11.77
CA ALA A 31 10.53 -10.95 10.87
C ALA A 31 11.66 -11.03 9.84
N MET A 32 12.12 -9.88 9.35
CA MET A 32 13.16 -9.79 8.31
C MET A 32 14.58 -9.72 8.89
N GLY A 33 14.73 -9.39 10.17
CA GLY A 33 16.03 -9.23 10.81
C GLY A 33 16.84 -8.05 10.26
N ILE A 34 16.17 -6.96 9.89
CA ILE A 34 16.77 -5.76 9.29
C ILE A 34 16.62 -4.54 10.19
N GLU A 35 17.32 -3.45 9.89
CA GLU A 35 17.18 -2.17 10.59
C GLU A 35 16.21 -1.21 9.88
N THR A 36 15.83 -0.12 10.58
CA THR A 36 14.90 0.89 10.02
C THR A 36 15.41 1.56 8.76
N VAL A 37 16.73 1.67 8.60
CA VAL A 37 17.38 2.24 7.40
C VAL A 37 17.21 1.36 6.17
N ASP A 38 16.99 0.06 6.37
CA ASP A 38 16.82 -0.93 5.31
C ASP A 38 15.35 -1.20 4.97
N LEU A 39 14.42 -0.48 5.61
CA LEU A 39 13.01 -0.61 5.30
C LEU A 39 12.75 -0.26 3.82
N PRO A 40 11.89 -1.05 3.15
CA PRO A 40 11.54 -0.78 1.76
C PRO A 40 10.95 0.63 1.64
N PRO A 41 11.17 1.32 0.50
CA PRO A 41 10.75 2.73 0.33
C PRO A 41 9.27 2.99 0.66
N ILE A 42 8.41 2.02 0.36
CA ILE A 42 6.96 2.08 0.64
C ILE A 42 6.63 2.15 2.15
N LEU A 43 7.49 1.61 3.01
CA LEU A 43 7.33 1.64 4.47
C LEU A 43 8.12 2.79 5.11
N GLN A 44 8.84 3.62 4.36
CA GLN A 44 9.59 4.70 4.99
C GLN A 44 8.67 5.82 5.48
N MET A 45 8.95 6.29 6.70
CA MET A 45 8.20 7.33 7.40
C MET A 45 9.05 8.59 7.56
N ASN A 46 8.41 9.76 7.67
CA ASN A 46 9.10 10.99 8.00
C ASN A 46 9.72 10.94 9.40
N ALA A 47 10.62 11.88 9.72
CA ALA A 47 11.35 11.90 10.98
C ALA A 47 10.45 11.94 12.24
N THR A 48 9.25 12.51 12.13
CA THR A 48 8.27 12.59 13.22
C THR A 48 7.32 11.39 13.30
N PHE A 49 7.45 10.42 12.40
CA PHE A 49 6.56 9.26 12.27
C PHE A 49 5.07 9.65 12.14
N THR A 50 4.79 10.75 11.45
CA THR A 50 3.44 11.26 11.24
C THR A 50 2.94 11.05 9.83
N SER A 51 3.81 10.85 8.86
CA SER A 51 3.40 10.61 7.47
C SER A 51 4.41 9.71 6.75
N PRO A 52 3.99 8.91 5.76
CA PRO A 52 4.93 8.17 4.93
C PRO A 52 5.66 9.09 3.97
N LEU A 53 6.85 8.67 3.56
CA LEU A 53 7.62 9.33 2.52
C LEU A 53 7.15 8.91 1.13
N HIS A 54 6.70 7.66 0.97
CA HIS A 54 6.13 7.19 -0.28
C HIS A 54 4.71 7.73 -0.48
N VAL A 55 4.51 8.35 -1.63
CA VAL A 55 3.21 8.83 -2.10
C VAL A 55 2.83 8.03 -3.34
N PRO A 56 1.82 7.16 -3.28
CA PRO A 56 1.40 6.40 -4.45
C PRO A 56 0.80 7.32 -5.50
N THR A 57 1.10 7.01 -6.74
CA THR A 57 0.63 7.68 -7.96
C THR A 57 -0.53 6.92 -8.58
N LYS A 58 -1.20 7.52 -9.57
CA LYS A 58 -2.28 6.84 -10.31
C LYS A 58 -1.81 5.58 -11.04
N ALA A 59 -0.53 5.52 -11.43
CA ALA A 59 0.03 4.37 -12.12
C ALA A 59 0.14 3.14 -11.20
N ASP A 60 0.32 3.36 -9.90
CA ASP A 60 0.43 2.27 -8.91
C ASP A 60 -0.91 1.52 -8.73
N PHE A 61 -2.02 2.08 -9.22
CA PHE A 61 -3.35 1.46 -9.19
C PHE A 61 -3.87 1.06 -10.58
N ASP A 62 -3.05 1.20 -11.62
CA ASP A 62 -3.43 0.89 -12.99
C ASP A 62 -3.11 -0.56 -13.32
N GLU A 63 -4.16 -1.38 -13.42
CA GLU A 63 -4.07 -2.80 -13.80
C GLU A 63 -3.26 -3.01 -15.08
N HIS A 64 -3.39 -2.12 -16.08
CA HIS A 64 -2.67 -2.26 -17.34
C HIS A 64 -1.14 -2.16 -17.18
N THR A 65 -0.68 -1.43 -16.17
CA THR A 65 0.74 -1.33 -15.84
C THR A 65 1.27 -2.68 -15.35
N PHE A 66 0.54 -3.35 -14.47
CA PHE A 66 0.91 -4.67 -13.93
C PHE A 66 0.76 -5.79 -14.97
N VAL A 67 -0.33 -5.80 -15.74
CA VAL A 67 -0.52 -6.77 -16.84
C VAL A 67 0.63 -6.68 -17.84
N ARG A 68 1.12 -5.47 -18.15
CA ARG A 68 2.28 -5.28 -19.02
C ARG A 68 3.57 -5.84 -18.42
N GLN A 69 3.78 -5.68 -17.10
CA GLN A 69 4.94 -6.27 -16.41
C GLN A 69 4.91 -7.80 -16.45
N MET A 70 3.72 -8.40 -16.49
CA MET A 70 3.51 -9.85 -16.53
C MET A 70 3.56 -10.47 -17.94
N GLN A 71 3.57 -9.66 -19.02
CA GLN A 71 3.53 -10.15 -20.41
C GLN A 71 4.68 -11.11 -20.78
N GLY A 72 5.80 -11.06 -20.05
CA GLY A 72 6.97 -11.93 -20.26
C GLY A 72 7.06 -13.13 -19.31
N VAL A 73 6.13 -13.29 -18.36
CA VAL A 73 6.22 -14.30 -17.31
C VAL A 73 5.35 -15.52 -17.67
N VAL A 74 5.95 -16.71 -17.61
CA VAL A 74 5.30 -17.99 -17.97
C VAL A 74 5.18 -18.85 -16.72
N GLY A 75 4.15 -18.61 -15.93
CA GLY A 75 3.79 -19.40 -14.76
C GLY A 75 2.42 -20.04 -14.91
N LEU A 76 2.26 -21.21 -14.29
CA LEU A 76 1.04 -22.02 -14.34
C LEU A 76 -0.17 -21.31 -13.71
N LEU A 77 0.06 -20.31 -12.84
CA LEU A 77 -0.97 -19.55 -12.13
C LEU A 77 -1.01 -18.08 -12.56
N ARG A 78 -0.48 -17.74 -13.75
CA ARG A 78 -0.48 -16.37 -14.28
C ARG A 78 -1.87 -15.75 -14.34
N GLN A 79 -2.85 -16.50 -14.83
CA GLN A 79 -4.22 -16.02 -14.98
C GLN A 79 -4.88 -15.71 -13.61
N PRO A 80 -4.80 -16.59 -12.59
CA PRO A 80 -5.16 -16.23 -11.22
C PRO A 80 -4.40 -15.02 -10.66
N ALA A 81 -3.11 -14.87 -10.98
CA ALA A 81 -2.30 -13.74 -10.54
C ALA A 81 -2.82 -12.41 -11.12
N GLU A 82 -3.12 -12.38 -12.42
CA GLU A 82 -3.72 -11.23 -13.12
C GLU A 82 -5.08 -10.87 -12.49
N GLU A 83 -5.93 -11.85 -12.18
CA GLU A 83 -7.23 -11.62 -11.54
C GLU A 83 -7.11 -11.01 -10.13
N ILE A 84 -6.18 -11.52 -9.31
CA ILE A 84 -5.91 -10.97 -7.97
C ILE A 84 -5.43 -9.52 -8.09
N ILE A 85 -4.46 -9.25 -8.97
CA ILE A 85 -3.91 -7.92 -9.17
C ILE A 85 -4.99 -6.96 -9.69
N GLY A 86 -5.82 -7.39 -10.64
CA GLY A 86 -6.94 -6.59 -11.15
C GLY A 86 -7.95 -6.23 -10.05
N CYS A 87 -8.32 -7.18 -9.19
CA CYS A 87 -9.18 -6.91 -8.03
C CYS A 87 -8.57 -5.86 -7.09
N ILE A 88 -7.27 -5.97 -6.81
CA ILE A 88 -6.57 -5.03 -5.93
C ILE A 88 -6.49 -3.64 -6.57
N CYS A 89 -6.10 -3.55 -7.84
CA CYS A 89 -6.03 -2.30 -8.59
C CYS A 89 -7.39 -1.61 -8.66
N GLY A 90 -8.46 -2.35 -8.97
CA GLY A 90 -9.83 -1.84 -8.97
C GLY A 90 -10.24 -1.28 -7.62
N TYR A 91 -9.99 -2.01 -6.53
CA TYR A 91 -10.27 -1.54 -5.18
C TYR A 91 -9.49 -0.25 -4.84
N GLN A 92 -8.20 -0.20 -5.16
CA GLN A 92 -7.35 0.95 -4.89
C GLN A 92 -7.74 2.16 -5.74
N LYS A 93 -8.15 1.96 -6.99
CA LYS A 93 -8.69 3.00 -7.86
C LYS A 93 -10.01 3.57 -7.34
N ASP A 94 -10.98 2.73 -6.99
CA ASP A 94 -12.24 3.17 -6.37
C ASP A 94 -11.98 3.92 -5.06
N ARG A 95 -10.96 3.51 -4.32
CA ARG A 95 -10.53 4.19 -3.10
C ARG A 95 -9.87 5.54 -3.40
N ALA A 96 -9.02 5.63 -4.42
CA ALA A 96 -8.38 6.87 -4.89
C ALA A 96 -9.41 7.89 -5.38
N GLU A 97 -10.44 7.42 -6.10
CA GLU A 97 -11.54 8.25 -6.58
C GLU A 97 -12.38 8.79 -5.40
N ARG A 98 -12.68 7.93 -4.41
CA ARG A 98 -13.33 8.37 -3.16
C ARG A 98 -12.44 9.29 -2.31
N PHE A 99 -11.12 9.18 -2.44
CA PHE A 99 -10.17 10.04 -1.73
C PHE A 99 -10.20 11.49 -2.22
N GLN A 100 -10.60 11.75 -3.48
CA GLN A 100 -10.84 13.13 -3.96
C GLN A 100 -11.89 13.87 -3.10
N PHE A 101 -12.66 13.15 -2.28
CA PHE A 101 -13.66 13.69 -1.34
C PHE A 101 -13.21 13.69 0.14
N GLY A 102 -11.90 13.53 0.42
CA GLY A 102 -11.27 13.93 1.70
C GLY A 102 -11.47 12.98 2.88
N SER A 103 -11.28 11.66 2.71
CA SER A 103 -11.67 10.70 3.77
C SER A 103 -10.64 9.64 4.24
N ALA A 104 -9.39 9.56 3.73
CA ALA A 104 -8.38 8.61 4.24
C ALA A 104 -6.96 8.87 3.69
N PHE A 105 -5.91 8.31 4.28
CA PHE A 105 -4.58 8.29 3.64
C PHE A 105 -4.52 7.27 2.50
N MET A 106 -3.86 7.63 1.40
CA MET A 106 -3.67 6.71 0.26
C MET A 106 -2.57 5.69 0.51
N ASN A 107 -1.66 5.96 1.44
CA ASN A 107 -0.55 5.11 1.87
C ASN A 107 -0.83 4.44 3.22
N ASP A 108 -2.10 4.30 3.59
CA ASP A 108 -2.50 3.64 4.84
C ASP A 108 -2.02 2.16 4.89
N PRO A 109 -1.99 1.53 6.09
CA PRO A 109 -1.57 0.14 6.22
C PRO A 109 -2.29 -0.83 5.28
N ARG A 110 -3.55 -0.52 4.91
CA ARG A 110 -4.30 -1.32 3.95
C ARG A 110 -3.73 -1.19 2.54
N THR A 111 -3.47 0.01 2.03
CA THR A 111 -2.84 0.17 0.72
C THR A 111 -1.47 -0.49 0.69
N LEU A 112 -0.67 -0.35 1.75
CA LEU A 112 0.66 -0.98 1.82
C LEU A 112 0.60 -2.51 1.76
N LEU A 113 -0.33 -3.12 2.50
CA LEU A 113 -0.57 -4.57 2.42
C LEU A 113 -0.99 -4.99 1.00
N LEU A 114 -1.84 -4.20 0.35
CA LEU A 114 -2.31 -4.49 -1.01
C LEU A 114 -1.19 -4.37 -2.06
N GLU A 115 -0.26 -3.43 -1.89
CA GLU A 115 0.96 -3.38 -2.71
C GLU A 115 1.81 -4.65 -2.53
N GLU A 116 2.04 -5.06 -1.27
CA GLU A 116 2.79 -6.29 -0.98
C GLU A 116 2.11 -7.55 -1.57
N MET A 117 0.77 -7.61 -1.54
CA MET A 117 0.02 -8.71 -2.15
C MET A 117 0.12 -8.72 -3.68
N LYS A 118 0.14 -7.55 -4.35
CA LYS A 118 0.37 -7.46 -5.80
C LYS A 118 1.77 -7.94 -6.14
N ASP A 119 2.79 -7.48 -5.41
CA ASP A 119 4.17 -7.92 -5.61
C ASP A 119 4.32 -9.42 -5.38
N TRP A 120 3.72 -9.96 -4.32
CA TRP A 120 3.72 -11.40 -4.08
C TRP A 120 3.06 -12.18 -5.23
N ALA A 121 1.88 -11.74 -5.69
CA ALA A 121 1.17 -12.39 -6.79
C ALA A 121 2.00 -12.40 -8.09
N MET A 122 2.63 -11.27 -8.42
CA MET A 122 3.49 -11.16 -9.60
C MET A 122 4.70 -12.08 -9.56
N HIS A 123 5.35 -12.24 -8.41
CA HIS A 123 6.61 -12.97 -8.31
C HIS A 123 6.46 -14.44 -7.93
N ARG A 124 5.29 -14.85 -7.42
CA ARG A 124 5.07 -16.22 -6.88
C ARG A 124 4.01 -17.01 -7.61
N LEU A 125 3.08 -16.36 -8.31
CA LEU A 125 2.00 -17.03 -9.03
C LEU A 125 2.17 -16.96 -10.56
N ALA A 126 2.60 -15.80 -11.08
CA ALA A 126 2.93 -15.63 -12.49
C ALA A 126 4.29 -16.20 -12.87
#